data_AF-A0A327JBL3-F1
#
_entry.id   AF-A0A327JBL3-F1
#
_cell.length_a   1.000
_cell.length_b   1.000
_cell.length_c   1.000
_cell.angle_alpha   90.00
_cell.angle_beta   90.00
_cell.angle_gamma   90.00
#
_symmetry.space_group_name_H-M   'P 1'
#
loop_
_entity.id
_entity.type
_entity.pdbx_description
1 polymer ?
#
loop_
_entity_poly.entity_id
_entity_poly.type
_entity_poly.pdbx_seq_one_letter_code
_entity_poly.pdbx_strand_id
1 'polypeptide(L)'
;MIWSELFGLNKKCTHDKVPLDEDIGYCPDCGELVQNHWYITRCGCCGVKERATIRNGEVVPEESYCHNCGSKLYKVEEIEKIDCININYAIVVREIVQNEVTEYTQSWLDAMQTSGYTPKLLR
;
A
#
# COMPACT_ATOMS: atom_id res chain seq x y z
N MET A 1 -0.88 6.72 -32.44
CA MET A 1 -0.90 6.49 -30.98
C MET A 1 -1.64 7.62 -30.26
N ILE A 2 -2.94 7.81 -30.50
CA ILE A 2 -3.75 8.91 -29.90
C ILE A 2 -5.10 8.39 -29.36
N TRP A 3 -5.50 7.16 -29.72
CA TRP A 3 -6.84 6.65 -29.42
C TRP A 3 -6.94 5.97 -28.05
N SER A 4 -5.85 5.39 -27.52
CA SER A 4 -5.82 4.73 -26.22
C SER A 4 -6.04 5.68 -25.03
N GLU A 5 -5.60 6.94 -25.15
CA GLU A 5 -5.82 7.98 -24.14
C GLU A 5 -7.25 8.53 -24.14
N LEU A 6 -7.90 8.60 -25.31
CA LEU A 6 -9.28 9.07 -25.48
C LEU A 6 -10.34 8.11 -24.95
N PHE A 7 -10.08 6.80 -24.95
CA PHE A 7 -11.01 5.77 -24.48
C PHE A 7 -10.73 5.25 -23.07
N GLY A 8 -9.79 5.86 -22.33
CA GLY A 8 -9.46 5.44 -20.97
C GLY A 8 -9.02 3.98 -20.86
N LEU A 9 -8.39 3.43 -21.91
CA LEU A 9 -7.95 2.03 -21.94
C LEU A 9 -6.75 1.78 -21.00
N ASN A 10 -6.11 2.84 -20.50
CA ASN A 10 -5.08 2.78 -19.46
C ASN A 10 -5.64 3.25 -18.11
N LYS A 11 -6.72 2.61 -17.61
CA LYS A 11 -7.09 2.80 -16.20
C LYS A 11 -5.95 2.23 -15.36
N LYS A 12 -5.23 3.11 -14.63
CA LYS A 12 -4.33 2.66 -13.57
C LYS A 12 -5.13 1.81 -12.60
N CYS A 13 -4.59 0.65 -12.22
CA CYS A 13 -5.26 -0.22 -11.26
C CYS A 13 -5.45 0.54 -9.93
N THR A 14 -6.62 0.44 -9.32
CA THR A 14 -6.91 1.04 -8.01
C THR A 14 -6.58 0.10 -6.85
N HIS A 15 -6.23 -1.15 -7.16
CA HIS A 15 -5.87 -2.20 -6.20
C HIS A 15 -6.95 -2.47 -5.14
N ASP A 16 -8.22 -2.20 -5.44
CA ASP A 16 -9.33 -2.33 -4.48
C ASP A 16 -9.58 -3.76 -4.00
N LYS A 17 -9.14 -4.75 -4.79
CA LYS A 17 -9.25 -6.18 -4.46
C LYS A 17 -8.06 -6.73 -3.70
N VAL A 18 -7.06 -5.91 -3.36
CA VAL A 18 -5.98 -6.34 -2.47
C VAL A 18 -6.58 -6.56 -1.07
N PRO A 19 -6.39 -7.74 -0.46
CA PRO A 19 -6.89 -8.02 0.88
C PRO A 19 -6.37 -6.99 1.90
N LEU A 20 -7.19 -6.67 2.91
CA LEU A 20 -6.87 -5.68 3.96
C LEU A 20 -6.43 -6.35 5.28
N ASP A 21 -6.50 -7.67 5.35
CA ASP A 21 -6.04 -8.50 6.47
C ASP A 21 -4.53 -8.74 6.46
N GLU A 22 -3.89 -8.52 5.32
CA GLU A 22 -2.44 -8.58 5.14
C GLU A 22 -1.87 -7.18 4.86
N ASP A 23 -0.69 -6.88 5.40
CA ASP A 23 0.00 -5.60 5.18
C ASP A 23 0.57 -5.50 3.75
N ILE A 24 0.82 -6.64 3.10
CA ILE A 24 1.35 -6.71 1.73
C ILE A 24 0.66 -7.84 0.98
N GLY A 25 0.26 -7.61 -0.27
CA GLY A 25 -0.44 -8.60 -1.07
C GLY A 25 -0.34 -8.34 -2.56
N TYR A 26 -0.50 -9.39 -3.36
CA TYR A 26 -0.55 -9.26 -4.82
C TYR A 26 -1.94 -8.83 -5.27
N CYS A 27 -2.00 -7.84 -6.15
CA CYS A 27 -3.25 -7.42 -6.74
C CYS A 27 -3.74 -8.47 -7.77
N PRO A 28 -4.94 -9.05 -7.62
CA PRO A 28 -5.43 -10.08 -8.53
C PRO A 28 -5.76 -9.55 -9.94
N ASP A 29 -5.91 -8.24 -10.10
CA ASP A 29 -6.26 -7.62 -11.39
C ASP A 29 -5.03 -7.25 -12.24
N CYS A 30 -3.89 -6.91 -11.62
CA CYS A 30 -2.68 -6.47 -12.34
C CYS A 30 -1.40 -7.25 -12.00
N GLY A 31 -1.40 -8.05 -10.93
CA GLY A 31 -0.24 -8.83 -10.51
C GLY A 31 0.86 -8.05 -9.77
N GLU A 32 0.69 -6.73 -9.58
CA GLU A 32 1.64 -5.92 -8.81
C GLU A 32 1.60 -6.27 -7.32
N LEU A 33 2.76 -6.21 -6.66
CA LEU A 33 2.87 -6.34 -5.21
C LEU A 33 2.54 -5.01 -4.57
N VAL A 34 1.52 -5.00 -3.71
CA VAL A 34 0.96 -3.79 -3.12
C VAL A 34 1.09 -3.86 -1.61
N GLN A 35 1.56 -2.79 -1.00
CA GLN A 35 1.60 -2.61 0.45
C GLN A 35 0.44 -1.70 0.89
N ASN A 36 -0.27 -2.14 1.93
CA ASN A 36 -1.36 -1.40 2.55
C ASN A 36 -0.79 -0.58 3.72
N HIS A 37 -0.94 0.74 3.64
CA HIS A 37 -0.60 1.66 4.71
C HIS A 37 -1.87 2.28 5.30
N TRP A 38 -1.97 2.33 6.63
CA TRP A 38 -3.11 2.91 7.32
C TRP A 38 -2.75 4.26 7.89
N TYR A 39 -3.56 5.28 7.61
CA TYR A 39 -3.35 6.63 8.12
C TYR A 39 -4.57 7.14 8.85
N ILE A 40 -4.36 7.87 9.94
CA ILE A 40 -5.38 8.70 10.58
C ILE A 40 -4.97 10.17 10.51
N THR A 41 -5.96 11.03 10.66
CA THR A 41 -5.75 12.46 10.85
C THR A 41 -6.08 12.87 12.27
N ARG A 42 -5.29 13.78 12.83
CA ARG A 42 -5.56 14.41 14.11
C ARG A 42 -5.50 15.91 13.99
N CYS A 43 -6.31 16.59 14.79
CA CYS A 43 -6.19 18.03 14.93
C CYS A 43 -4.81 18.39 15.49
N GLY A 44 -4.08 19.27 14.79
CA GLY A 44 -2.76 19.74 15.19
C GLY A 44 -2.76 20.61 16.46
N CYS A 45 -3.93 21.11 16.86
CA CYS A 45 -4.11 21.94 18.06
C CYS A 45 -4.45 21.10 19.30
N CYS A 46 -5.51 20.29 19.26
CA CYS A 46 -6.03 19.56 20.43
C CYS A 46 -5.81 18.03 20.37
N GLY A 47 -5.31 17.48 19.26
CA GLY A 47 -4.98 16.07 19.12
C GLY A 47 -6.17 15.12 18.96
N VAL A 48 -7.40 15.65 18.87
CA VAL A 48 -8.60 14.82 18.63
C VAL A 48 -8.48 14.13 17.27
N LYS A 49 -8.93 12.87 17.20
CA LYS A 49 -8.96 12.10 15.95
C LYS A 49 -10.04 12.65 15.02
N GLU A 50 -9.70 12.77 13.76
CA GLU A 50 -10.56 13.21 12.67
C GLU A 50 -10.58 12.12 11.61
N ARG A 51 -11.72 11.94 10.93
CA ARG A 51 -11.83 10.96 9.84
C ARG A 51 -10.93 11.40 8.69
N ALA A 52 -10.07 10.51 8.22
CA ALA A 52 -9.16 10.77 7.11
C ALA A 52 -9.84 10.46 5.76
N THR A 53 -9.41 11.17 4.72
CA THR A 53 -9.80 10.95 3.32
C THR A 53 -8.63 11.26 2.40
N ILE A 54 -8.73 10.87 1.13
CA ILE A 54 -7.72 11.17 0.12
C ILE A 54 -8.24 12.28 -0.78
N ARG A 55 -7.52 13.41 -0.87
CA ARG A 55 -7.79 14.49 -1.83
C ARG A 55 -6.51 14.77 -2.61
N ASN A 56 -6.58 14.74 -3.93
CA ASN A 56 -5.43 14.97 -4.82
C ASN A 56 -4.21 14.06 -4.52
N GLY A 57 -4.44 12.84 -4.01
CA GLY A 57 -3.37 11.90 -3.65
C GLY A 57 -2.77 12.12 -2.26
N GLU A 58 -3.22 13.12 -1.51
CA GLU A 58 -2.76 13.38 -0.14
C GLU A 58 -3.81 12.97 0.89
N VAL A 59 -3.33 12.44 2.02
CA VAL A 59 -4.17 12.13 3.18
C VAL A 59 -4.49 13.42 3.92
N VAL A 60 -5.78 13.73 4.03
CA VAL A 60 -6.30 14.95 4.67
C VAL A 60 -7.53 14.62 5.51
N PRO A 61 -7.90 15.45 6.50
CA PRO A 61 -9.16 15.26 7.21
C PRO A 61 -10.35 15.45 6.26
N GLU A 62 -11.39 14.65 6.47
CA GLU A 62 -12.66 14.70 5.73
C GLU A 62 -13.27 16.10 5.82
N GLU A 63 -13.27 16.67 7.02
CA GLU A 63 -13.67 18.05 7.27
C GLU A 63 -12.48 19.01 7.26
N SER A 64 -12.74 20.26 6.88
CA SER A 64 -11.70 21.30 6.80
C SER A 64 -11.34 21.96 8.14
N TYR A 65 -12.02 21.56 9.21
CA TYR A 65 -11.86 22.11 10.54
C TYR A 65 -12.15 21.05 11.62
N CYS A 66 -11.57 21.28 12.79
CA CYS A 66 -11.79 20.43 13.95
C CYS A 66 -13.12 20.72 14.62
N HIS A 67 -13.96 19.69 14.78
CA HIS A 67 -15.24 19.77 15.48
C HIS A 67 -15.10 20.13 16.97
N ASN A 68 -13.94 19.88 17.56
CA ASN A 68 -13.70 20.14 18.98
C ASN A 68 -13.21 21.58 19.24
N CYS A 69 -12.25 22.10 18.46
CA CYS A 69 -11.66 23.42 18.71
C CYS A 69 -11.72 24.41 17.54
N GLY A 70 -12.28 24.02 16.39
CA GLY A 70 -12.40 24.86 15.20
C GLY A 70 -11.11 25.10 14.42
N SER A 71 -9.97 24.55 14.88
CA SER A 71 -8.68 24.70 14.18
C SER A 71 -8.70 24.01 12.82
N LYS A 72 -7.99 24.58 11.84
CA LYS A 72 -7.74 23.96 10.52
C LYS A 72 -6.40 23.22 10.46
N LEU A 73 -5.61 23.28 11.53
CA LEU A 73 -4.34 22.57 11.61
C LEU A 73 -4.61 21.09 11.85
N TYR A 74 -3.97 20.24 11.07
CA TYR A 74 -4.03 18.79 11.22
C TYR A 74 -2.63 18.17 11.10
N LYS A 75 -2.53 16.93 11.56
CA LYS A 75 -1.37 16.05 11.42
C LYS A 75 -1.85 14.72 10.87
N VAL A 76 -1.04 14.13 10.00
CA VAL A 76 -1.25 12.77 9.49
C VAL A 76 -0.36 11.84 10.29
N GLU A 77 -0.92 10.75 10.79
CA GLU A 77 -0.20 9.71 11.53
C GLU A 77 -0.41 8.36 10.84
N GLU A 78 0.68 7.66 10.57
CA GLU A 78 0.64 6.28 10.11
C GLU A 78 0.40 5.34 11.29
N ILE A 79 -0.40 4.30 11.08
CA ILE A 79 -0.70 3.26 12.05
C ILE A 79 -0.19 1.94 11.50
N GLU A 80 0.68 1.27 12.24
CA GLU A 80 1.24 -0.03 11.84
C GLU A 80 0.17 -1.11 11.68
N LYS A 81 -0.82 -1.14 12.57
CA LYS A 81 -1.89 -2.14 12.53
C LYS A 81 -3.24 -1.53 12.86
N ILE A 82 -4.22 -1.76 11.99
CA ILE A 82 -5.57 -1.27 12.18
C ILE A 82 -6.28 -2.02 13.32
N ASP A 83 -6.96 -1.29 14.20
CA ASP A 83 -7.78 -1.81 15.29
C ASP A 83 -9.24 -1.33 15.19
N CYS A 84 -10.11 -1.89 16.03
CA CYS A 84 -11.55 -1.60 16.01
C CYS A 84 -11.91 -0.16 16.39
N ILE A 85 -11.01 0.58 17.05
CA ILE A 85 -11.24 1.98 17.42
C ILE A 85 -10.84 2.88 16.25
N ASN A 86 -9.70 2.58 15.63
CA ASN A 86 -9.11 3.39 14.57
C ASN A 86 -9.75 3.15 13.21
N ILE A 87 -10.37 1.99 12.97
CA ILE A 87 -11.00 1.64 11.68
C ILE A 87 -12.02 2.67 11.16
N ASN A 88 -12.72 3.37 12.05
CA ASN A 88 -13.72 4.38 11.67
C ASN A 88 -13.10 5.74 11.31
N TYR A 89 -11.83 5.96 11.66
CA TYR A 89 -11.09 7.20 11.41
C TYR A 89 -10.04 7.04 10.32
N ALA A 90 -9.52 5.83 10.15
CA ALA A 90 -8.40 5.55 9.28
C ALA A 90 -8.81 5.50 7.80
N ILE A 91 -7.84 5.77 6.95
CA ILE A 91 -7.90 5.56 5.51
C ILE A 91 -6.76 4.63 5.09
N VAL A 92 -7.04 3.72 4.16
CA VAL A 92 -6.02 2.86 3.56
C VAL A 92 -5.44 3.55 2.32
N VAL A 93 -4.13 3.61 2.26
CA VAL A 93 -3.36 4.03 1.08
C VAL A 93 -2.58 2.82 0.59
N ARG A 94 -2.61 2.59 -0.72
CA ARG A 94 -2.00 1.42 -1.35
C ARG A 94 -0.81 1.87 -2.18
N GLU A 95 0.35 1.34 -1.87
CA GLU A 95 1.60 1.66 -2.56
C GLU A 95 2.15 0.43 -3.27
N ILE A 96 2.64 0.62 -4.50
CA ILE A 96 3.27 -0.46 -5.26
C ILE A 96 4.70 -0.63 -4.74
N VAL A 97 5.02 -1.84 -4.30
CA VAL A 97 6.36 -2.18 -3.84
C VAL A 97 7.26 -2.33 -5.07
N GLN A 98 8.13 -1.35 -5.29
CA GLN A 98 9.16 -1.43 -6.32
C GLN A 98 10.22 -2.42 -5.87
N ASN A 99 10.22 -3.60 -6.48
CA ASN A 99 11.28 -4.57 -6.23
C ASN A 99 12.47 -4.22 -7.12
N GLU A 100 13.62 -3.92 -6.50
CA GLU A 100 14.89 -3.85 -7.23
C GLU A 100 15.30 -5.28 -7.60
N VAL A 101 14.73 -5.81 -8.69
CA VAL A 101 15.14 -7.10 -9.23
C VAL A 101 16.56 -6.93 -9.76
N THR A 102 17.55 -7.25 -8.93
CA THR A 102 18.90 -7.53 -9.42
C THR A 102 18.81 -8.76 -10.29
N GLU A 103 19.14 -8.66 -11.57
CA GLU A 103 19.21 -9.83 -12.45
C GLU A 103 20.27 -10.78 -11.90
N TYR A 104 19.84 -11.91 -11.32
CA TYR A 104 20.73 -12.99 -10.91
C TYR A 104 20.29 -14.28 -11.59
N THR A 105 21.26 -15.04 -12.09
CA THR A 105 21.02 -16.37 -12.67
C THR A 105 21.37 -17.42 -11.62
N GLN A 106 20.39 -18.21 -11.21
CA GLN A 106 20.60 -19.39 -10.35
C GLN A 106 20.26 -20.64 -11.13
N SER A 107 21.03 -21.70 -10.93
CA SER A 107 20.81 -23.01 -11.58
C SER A 107 20.87 -24.12 -10.54
N TRP A 108 19.98 -25.09 -10.66
CA TRP A 108 20.03 -26.29 -9.84
C TRP A 108 20.95 -27.32 -10.49
N LEU A 109 21.88 -27.86 -9.72
CA LEU A 109 22.61 -29.07 -10.10
C LEU A 109 21.77 -30.28 -9.73
N ASP A 110 21.63 -31.19 -10.68
CA ASP A 110 21.00 -32.48 -10.45
C ASP A 110 21.76 -33.29 -9.40
N ALA A 111 21.04 -34.15 -8.68
CA ALA A 111 21.62 -35.01 -7.65
C ALA A 111 22.82 -35.82 -8.18
N MET A 112 22.74 -36.30 -9.43
CA MET A 112 23.81 -37.09 -10.07
C MET A 112 25.11 -36.30 -10.29
N GLN A 113 25.06 -34.97 -10.28
CA GLN A 113 26.19 -34.07 -10.49
C GLN A 113 26.83 -33.62 -9.17
N THR A 114 26.32 -34.10 -8.03
CA THR A 114 26.80 -33.71 -6.69
C THR A 114 27.38 -34.91 -5.94
N SER A 115 28.40 -34.67 -5.11
CA SER A 115 29.09 -35.74 -4.36
C SER A 115 28.25 -36.41 -3.27
N GLY A 116 27.01 -35.95 -3.05
CA GLY A 116 26.11 -36.45 -2.00
C GLY A 116 24.74 -36.90 -2.48
N TYR A 117 24.48 -36.98 -3.80
CA TYR A 117 23.15 -37.25 -4.37
C TYR A 117 22.05 -36.30 -3.84
N THR A 118 22.42 -35.07 -3.52
CA THR A 118 21.50 -34.04 -3.05
C THR A 118 21.53 -32.88 -4.03
N PRO A 119 20.38 -32.47 -4.61
CA PRO A 119 20.32 -31.31 -5.49
C PRO A 119 20.93 -30.10 -4.79
N LYS A 120 21.78 -29.37 -5.50
CA LYS A 120 22.48 -28.22 -4.95
C LYS A 120 22.22 -26.99 -5.81
N LEU A 121 21.83 -25.90 -5.16
CA LEU A 121 21.73 -24.61 -5.81
C LEU A 121 23.13 -24.06 -6.10
N LEU A 122 23.43 -23.78 -7.36
CA LEU A 122 24.59 -22.96 -7.75
C LEU A 122 24.26 -21.52 -7.39
N ARG A 123 25.11 -20.94 -6.53
CA ARG A 123 25.09 -19.52 -6.21
C ARG A 123 25.76 -18.72 -7.31
#